data_AF-A0A7V8ZIS1-F1
#
_entry.id   AF-A0A7V8ZIS1-F1
#
_cell.length_a   1.000
_cell.length_b   1.000
_cell.length_c   1.000
_cell.angle_alpha   90.00
_cell.angle_beta   90.00
_cell.angle_gamma   90.00
#
_symmetry.space_group_name_H-M   'P 1'
#
loop_
_entity.id
_entity.type
_entity.pdbx_description
1 polymer ?
#
loop_
_entity_poly.entity_id
_entity_poly.type
_entity_poly.pdbx_seq_one_letter_code
_entity_poly.pdbx_strand_id
1 'polypeptide(L)'
;MRYDFPGVLNVHRADRADALVAALGGLLVVGPADPFAIELIAVPTRGMERWLTQSLSARLGARPGRGDGVLAGVAFPSPRELA
;
A
#
# COMPACT_ATOMS: atom_id res chain seq x y z
N MET A 1 8.46 -18.00 -4.80
CA MET A 1 8.68 -17.56 -3.41
C MET A 1 7.42 -17.93 -2.65
N ARG A 2 7.50 -18.75 -1.59
CA ARG A 2 6.31 -19.05 -0.77
C ARG A 2 6.19 -17.95 0.29
N TYR A 3 5.07 -17.23 0.29
CA TYR A 3 4.74 -16.27 1.33
C TYR A 3 3.95 -17.02 2.41
N ASP A 4 4.47 -17.02 3.64
CA ASP A 4 3.72 -17.52 4.80
C ASP A 4 3.03 -16.32 5.45
N PHE A 5 1.71 -16.37 5.55
CA PHE A 5 0.89 -15.35 6.22
C PHE A 5 0.35 -15.90 7.53
N PRO A 6 1.16 -16.00 8.61
CA PRO A 6 0.64 -16.39 9.90
C PRO A 6 -0.23 -15.25 10.45
N GLY A 7 -1.55 -15.43 10.55
CA GLY A 7 -2.39 -14.48 11.29
C GLY A 7 -3.84 -14.31 10.85
N VAL A 8 -4.44 -13.26 11.43
CA VAL A 8 -5.83 -12.84 11.25
C VAL A 8 -6.01 -12.12 9.92
N LEU A 9 -7.04 -12.49 9.16
CA LEU A 9 -7.46 -11.79 7.95
C LEU A 9 -8.36 -10.61 8.29
N ASN A 10 -7.86 -9.38 8.12
CA ASN A 10 -8.66 -8.17 8.27
C ASN A 10 -9.27 -7.77 6.93
N VAL A 11 -10.60 -7.63 6.89
CA VAL A 11 -11.33 -7.21 5.69
C VAL A 11 -11.90 -5.82 5.91
N HIS A 12 -11.45 -4.85 5.10
CA HIS A 12 -11.97 -3.49 5.10
C HIS A 12 -12.90 -3.26 3.91
N ARG A 13 -14.05 -2.62 4.15
CA ARG A 13 -15.01 -2.23 3.11
C ARG A 13 -15.30 -0.74 3.19
N ALA A 14 -15.45 -0.10 2.04
CA ALA A 14 -15.95 1.26 1.92
C ALA A 14 -16.77 1.41 0.64
N ASP A 15 -17.64 2.41 0.60
CA ASP A 15 -18.43 2.74 -0.60
C ASP A 15 -17.59 3.33 -1.73
N ARG A 16 -16.39 3.83 -1.39
CA ARG A 16 -15.45 4.42 -2.34
C ARG A 16 -14.03 3.94 -2.10
N ALA A 17 -13.30 3.70 -3.18
CA ALA A 17 -11.93 3.20 -3.13
C ALA A 17 -10.95 4.18 -2.47
N ASP A 18 -11.14 5.50 -2.63
CA ASP A 18 -10.29 6.52 -2.00
C ASP A 18 -10.32 6.48 -0.48
N ALA A 19 -11.43 6.06 0.14
CA ALA A 19 -11.51 5.85 1.58
C ALA A 19 -10.62 4.67 2.02
N LEU A 20 -10.60 3.57 1.26
CA LEU A 20 -9.70 2.44 1.53
C LEU A 20 -8.23 2.84 1.35
N VAL A 21 -7.91 3.68 0.37
CA VAL A 21 -6.54 4.18 0.18
C VAL A 21 -6.09 5.09 1.31
N ALA A 22 -6.98 5.94 1.83
CA ALA A 22 -6.68 6.75 3.00
C ALA A 22 -6.41 5.88 4.24
N ALA A 23 -7.24 4.85 4.47
CA ALA A 23 -7.04 3.89 5.56
C ALA A 23 -5.73 3.10 5.41
N LEU A 24 -5.43 2.60 4.20
CA LEU A 24 -4.19 1.93 3.88
C LEU A 24 -2.97 2.85 4.12
N GLY A 25 -3.06 4.11 3.71
CA GLY A 25 -2.03 5.11 4.01
C GLY A 25 -1.78 5.24 5.51
N GLY A 26 -2.84 5.21 6.34
CA GLY A 26 -2.73 5.21 7.79
C GLY A 26 -1.97 4.00 8.36
N LEU A 27 -2.13 2.81 7.75
CA LEU A 27 -1.38 1.61 8.15
C LEU A 27 0.11 1.73 7.78
N LEU A 28 0.40 2.31 6.62
CA LEU A 28 1.77 2.44 6.09
C LEU A 28 2.60 3.58 6.71
N VAL A 29 2.00 4.44 7.55
CA VAL A 29 2.74 5.51 8.25
C VAL A 29 3.78 4.91 9.21
N VAL A 30 3.46 3.76 9.82
CA VAL A 30 4.41 3.03 10.66
C VAL A 30 5.08 1.99 9.77
N GLY A 31 6.28 2.32 9.29
CA GLY A 31 7.06 1.41 8.47
C GLY A 31 7.59 0.18 9.22
N PRO A 32 8.10 -0.82 8.49
CA PRO A 32 8.71 -2.01 9.08
C PRO A 32 9.97 -1.67 9.88
N ALA A 33 10.33 -2.53 10.83
CA ALA A 33 11.52 -2.34 11.66
C ALA A 33 12.83 -2.39 10.84
N ASP A 34 12.85 -3.17 9.76
CA ASP A 34 13.95 -3.19 8.79
C ASP A 34 13.69 -2.14 7.71
N PRO A 35 14.56 -1.13 7.55
CA PRO A 35 14.39 -0.08 6.55
C PRO A 35 14.48 -0.56 5.09
N PHE A 36 14.98 -1.77 4.85
CA PHE A 36 15.07 -2.37 3.51
C PHE A 36 13.98 -3.42 3.26
N ALA A 37 13.13 -3.71 4.25
CA ALA A 37 12.00 -4.60 4.06
C ALA A 37 11.02 -4.00 3.06
N ILE A 38 10.55 -4.85 2.14
CA ILE A 38 9.58 -4.46 1.11
C ILE A 38 8.18 -4.80 1.59
N GLU A 39 7.31 -3.80 1.58
CA GLU A 39 5.87 -3.98 1.80
C GLU A 39 5.21 -4.52 0.52
N LEU A 40 4.30 -5.47 0.67
CA LEU A 40 3.59 -6.09 -0.46
C LEU A 40 2.16 -5.56 -0.54
N ILE A 41 1.81 -4.97 -1.68
CA ILE A 41 0.44 -4.51 -1.96
C ILE A 41 -0.05 -5.17 -3.24
N ALA A 42 -0.80 -6.26 -3.10
CA ALA A 42 -1.30 -7.00 -4.25
C ALA A 42 -2.37 -6.20 -5.01
N VAL A 43 -2.22 -6.04 -6.33
CA VAL A 43 -3.19 -5.35 -7.19
C VAL A 43 -3.47 -6.12 -8.48
N PRO A 44 -4.71 -6.15 -8.98
CA PRO A 44 -5.06 -6.95 -10.14
C PRO A 44 -4.57 -6.35 -11.46
N THR A 45 -4.25 -5.04 -11.49
CA THR A 45 -3.90 -4.33 -12.72
C THR A 45 -2.84 -3.27 -12.49
N ARG A 46 -2.05 -2.99 -13.54
CA ARG A 46 -1.11 -1.86 -13.58
C ARG A 46 -1.78 -0.49 -13.46
N GLY A 47 -3.07 -0.40 -13.81
CA GLY A 47 -3.87 0.81 -13.59
C GLY A 47 -4.06 1.12 -12.12
N MET A 48 -4.38 0.11 -11.32
CA MET A 48 -4.51 0.23 -9.86
C MET A 48 -3.17 0.48 -9.18
N GLU A 49 -2.10 -0.19 -9.61
CA GLU A 49 -0.73 0.10 -9.16
C GLU A 49 -0.42 1.60 -9.32
N ARG A 50 -0.53 2.13 -10.55
CA ARG A 50 -0.24 3.53 -10.84
C ARG A 50 -1.09 4.48 -10.00
N TRP A 51 -2.39 4.18 -9.88
CA TRP A 51 -3.31 4.99 -9.10
C TRP A 51 -2.97 4.96 -7.60
N LEU A 52 -2.63 3.81 -7.03
CA LEU A 52 -2.19 3.68 -5.65
C LEU A 52 -0.88 4.43 -5.41
N THR A 53 0.12 4.25 -6.27
CA THR A 53 1.41 4.94 -6.18
C THR A 53 1.22 6.44 -6.16
N GLN A 54 0.42 7.00 -7.08
CA GLN A 54 0.12 8.43 -7.12
C GLN A 54 -0.64 8.88 -5.87
N SER A 55 -1.67 8.15 -5.49
CA SER A 55 -2.55 8.49 -4.36
C SER A 55 -1.84 8.44 -3.00
N LEU A 56 -0.98 7.44 -2.79
CA LEU A 56 -0.25 7.26 -1.54
C LEU A 56 0.99 8.15 -1.47
N SER A 57 1.72 8.35 -2.59
CA SER A 57 2.87 9.28 -2.60
C SER A 57 2.47 10.72 -2.27
N ALA A 58 1.27 11.15 -2.67
CA ALA A 58 0.77 12.47 -2.29
C ALA A 58 0.51 12.64 -0.77
N ARG A 59 0.55 11.55 0.02
CA ARG A 59 0.18 11.52 1.43
C ARG A 59 1.34 11.12 2.34
N LEU A 60 2.06 10.06 2.00
CA LEU A 60 3.10 9.48 2.85
C LEU A 60 4.34 10.36 2.86
N GLY A 61 4.74 10.83 4.05
CA GLY A 61 5.87 11.74 4.22
C GLY A 61 5.64 13.16 3.68
N ALA A 62 4.44 13.48 3.19
CA ALA A 62 4.10 14.79 2.67
C ALA A 62 3.92 15.81 3.80
N ARG A 63 4.36 17.05 3.57
CA ARG A 63 4.09 18.15 4.51
C ARG A 63 2.63 18.60 4.41
N PRO A 64 2.03 19.15 5.48
CA PRO A 64 0.66 19.66 5.43
C PRO A 64 0.46 20.63 4.26
N GLY A 65 -0.58 20.38 3.46
CA GLY A 65 -0.92 21.19 2.28
C GLY A 65 0.03 21.05 1.09
N ARG A 66 0.98 20.09 1.12
CA ARG A 66 1.89 19.81 0.00
C ARG A 66 1.69 18.37 -0.49
N GLY A 67 2.04 18.13 -1.76
CA GLY A 67 2.02 16.80 -2.38
C GLY A 67 3.44 16.29 -2.65
N ASP A 68 4.37 16.56 -1.74
CA ASP A 68 5.82 16.29 -1.87
C ASP A 68 6.27 14.99 -1.19
N GLY A 69 5.31 14.11 -0.88
CA GLY A 69 5.59 12.81 -0.31
C GLY A 69 6.07 11.77 -1.34
N VAL A 70 6.33 10.56 -0.85
CA VAL A 70 6.81 9.44 -1.66
C VAL A 70 6.26 8.11 -1.13
N LEU A 71 5.86 7.23 -2.04
CA LEU A 71 5.70 5.81 -1.74
C LEU A 71 6.97 5.08 -2.19
N ALA A 72 7.70 4.51 -1.25
CA ALA A 72 8.93 3.77 -1.49
C ALA A 72 8.92 2.44 -0.73
N GLY A 73 9.78 1.50 -1.16
CA GLY A 73 9.88 0.19 -0.49
C GLY A 73 8.63 -0.68 -0.65
N VAL A 74 7.87 -0.53 -1.73
CA VAL A 74 6.66 -1.32 -2.01
C VAL A 74 6.81 -2.12 -3.29
N ALA A 75 6.35 -3.38 -3.27
CA ALA A 75 6.13 -4.17 -4.48
C ALA A 75 4.62 -4.40 -4.73
N PHE A 76 4.25 -4.45 -6.00
CA PHE A 76 2.87 -4.61 -6.46
C PHE A 76 2.66 -5.90 -7.27
N PRO A 77 2.81 -7.09 -6.64
CA PRO A 77 2.52 -8.35 -7.32
C PRO A 77 1.04 -8.44 -7.68
N SER A 78 0.70 -9.17 -8.74
CA SER A 78 -0.69 -9.57 -8.95
C SER A 78 -1.11 -10.60 -7.89
N PRO A 79 -2.40 -10.67 -7.50
CA PRO A 79 -2.85 -11.65 -6.53
C PRO A 79 -2.54 -13.11 -6.90
N ARG A 80 -2.47 -13.41 -8.21
CA ARG A 80 -2.12 -14.75 -8.71
C ARG A 80 -0.67 -15.14 -8.41
N GLU A 81 0.23 -14.17 -8.29
CA GLU A 81 1.65 -14.43 -7.96
C GLU A 81 1.85 -14.77 -6.46
N LEU A 82 0.84 -14.54 -5.63
CA LEU A 82 0.88 -14.81 -4.19
C LEU A 82 0.16 -16.12 -3.78
N ALA A 83 -0.58 -16.74 -4.71
CA ALA A 83 -1.31 -17.99 -4.51
C ALA A 83 -0.41 -19.23 -4.66
#